data_AF-A0A2V8IDZ2-F1
#
_entry.id   AF-A0A2V8IDZ2-F1
#
_cell.length_a   1.000
_cell.length_b   1.000
_cell.length_c   1.000
_cell.angle_alpha   90.00
_cell.angle_beta   90.00
_cell.angle_gamma   90.00
#
_symmetry.space_group_name_H-M   'P 1'
#
loop_
_entity.id
_entity.type
_entity.pdbx_description
1 polymer ?
#
loop_
_entity_poly.entity_id
_entity_poly.type
_entity_poly.pdbx_seq_one_letter_code
_entity_poly.pdbx_strand_id
1 'polypeptide(L)'
;EEKAGADLAAVDPDLKAFKARGGKLILYHGWSDAAIPAGHVISYYESVQKKMGQKETSEFVRLYMVPGMQHCAGGAGPNAFGQAGVPAGDAQHDIAAALERWVEEGAAPKEIIATKFKSGANSASGVLRTRPLCPYPQTASYKGSGSTDDAANFVCK
;
A
#
# COMPACT_ATOMS: atom_id res chain seq x y z
N GLU A 1 13.72 -28.88 13.95
CA GLU A 1 14.01 -28.01 12.79
C GLU A 1 12.75 -27.34 12.24
N GLU A 2 11.60 -28.00 12.22
CA GLU A 2 10.31 -27.44 11.73
C GLU A 2 9.78 -26.21 12.49
N LYS A 3 9.98 -26.14 13.82
CA LYS A 3 9.48 -25.00 14.64
C LYS A 3 10.28 -23.71 14.44
N ALA A 4 11.59 -23.78 14.22
CA ALA A 4 12.42 -22.59 14.02
C ALA A 4 12.22 -21.95 12.63
N GLY A 5 11.93 -22.77 11.61
CA GLY A 5 11.62 -22.27 10.27
C GLY A 5 10.25 -21.57 10.19
N ALA A 6 9.26 -22.06 10.96
CA ALA A 6 7.93 -21.46 11.02
C ALA A 6 7.95 -20.05 11.66
N ASP A 7 8.73 -19.86 12.74
CA ASP A 7 8.83 -18.56 13.43
C ASP A 7 9.61 -17.52 12.60
N LEU A 8 10.55 -17.95 11.75
CA LEU A 8 11.35 -17.06 10.89
C LEU A 8 10.64 -16.67 9.59
N ALA A 9 9.70 -17.49 9.11
CA ALA A 9 9.02 -17.24 7.84
C ALA A 9 8.01 -16.07 7.91
N ALA A 10 7.50 -15.73 9.10
CA ALA A 10 6.50 -14.68 9.32
C ALA A 10 5.26 -14.79 8.41
N VAL A 11 4.81 -16.03 8.14
CA VAL A 11 3.71 -16.35 7.21
C VAL A 11 2.41 -16.80 7.90
N ASP A 12 2.28 -16.67 9.23
CA ASP A 12 1.06 -17.05 9.94
C ASP A 12 -0.12 -16.14 9.54
N PRO A 13 -1.18 -16.68 8.90
CA PRO A 13 -2.34 -15.88 8.50
C PRO A 13 -3.32 -15.60 9.64
N ASP A 14 -3.16 -16.21 10.82
CA ASP A 14 -4.05 -16.01 11.96
C ASP A 14 -3.69 -14.73 12.74
N LEU A 15 -4.26 -13.61 12.31
CA LEU A 15 -4.05 -12.31 12.93
C LEU A 15 -5.07 -11.97 14.02
N LYS A 16 -5.79 -12.96 14.59
CA LYS A 16 -6.84 -12.72 15.60
C LYS A 16 -6.33 -11.94 16.80
N ALA A 17 -5.19 -12.31 17.35
CA ALA A 17 -4.63 -11.64 18.53
C ALA A 17 -4.25 -10.19 18.24
N PHE A 18 -3.72 -9.92 17.03
CA PHE A 18 -3.40 -8.56 16.58
C PHE A 18 -4.67 -7.71 16.43
N LYS A 19 -5.70 -8.23 15.75
CA LYS A 19 -7.00 -7.57 15.60
C LYS A 19 -7.66 -7.30 16.95
N ALA A 20 -7.66 -8.28 17.87
CA ALA A 20 -8.27 -8.17 19.19
C ALA A 20 -7.67 -7.05 20.06
N ARG A 21 -6.42 -6.65 19.79
CA ARG A 21 -5.76 -5.51 20.44
C ARG A 21 -5.99 -4.17 19.72
N GLY A 22 -6.85 -4.14 18.71
CA GLY A 22 -7.11 -2.95 17.89
C GLY A 22 -6.05 -2.67 16.81
N GLY A 23 -5.14 -3.61 16.55
CA GLY A 23 -4.06 -3.43 15.59
C GLY A 23 -4.55 -3.15 14.17
N LYS A 24 -3.85 -2.24 13.47
CA LYS A 24 -4.05 -1.91 12.05
C LYS A 24 -2.78 -2.21 11.27
N LEU A 25 -2.93 -2.85 10.11
CA LEU A 25 -1.82 -3.26 9.26
C LEU A 25 -2.03 -2.72 7.85
N ILE A 26 -1.04 -2.01 7.33
CA ILE A 26 -0.95 -1.67 5.91
C ILE A 26 0.25 -2.41 5.32
N LEU A 27 -0.02 -3.22 4.31
CA LEU A 27 0.96 -3.87 3.45
C LEU A 27 1.07 -3.06 2.16
N TYR A 28 2.27 -2.95 1.61
CA TYR A 28 2.48 -2.44 0.27
C TYR A 28 3.59 -3.21 -0.44
N HIS A 29 3.55 -3.26 -1.77
CA HIS A 29 4.63 -3.88 -2.54
C HIS A 29 4.71 -3.32 -3.96
N GLY A 30 5.93 -3.22 -4.50
CA GLY A 30 6.15 -2.75 -5.86
C GLY A 30 5.86 -3.85 -6.89
N TRP A 31 5.05 -3.56 -7.90
CA TRP A 31 4.79 -4.52 -8.99
C TRP A 31 6.04 -4.83 -9.82
N SER A 32 7.03 -3.94 -9.81
CA SER A 32 8.28 -4.07 -10.56
C SER A 32 9.47 -4.38 -9.65
N ASP A 33 9.23 -4.89 -8.45
CA ASP A 33 10.27 -5.38 -7.56
C ASP A 33 10.93 -6.65 -8.15
N ALA A 34 12.22 -6.53 -8.48
CA ALA A 34 13.02 -7.62 -9.03
C ALA A 34 13.72 -8.46 -7.95
N ALA A 35 13.76 -7.98 -6.70
CA ALA A 35 14.40 -8.66 -5.58
C ALA A 35 13.42 -9.58 -4.85
N ILE A 36 12.18 -9.11 -4.63
CA ILE A 36 11.13 -9.87 -3.94
C ILE A 36 9.88 -9.92 -4.81
N PRO A 37 9.45 -11.10 -5.31
CA PRO A 37 8.28 -11.20 -6.17
C PRO A 37 6.99 -10.70 -5.48
N ALA A 38 6.28 -9.81 -6.17
CA ALA A 38 5.00 -9.26 -5.72
C ALA A 38 3.94 -10.33 -5.37
N GLY A 39 4.02 -11.51 -5.99
CA GLY A 39 3.09 -12.62 -5.73
C GLY A 39 3.12 -13.13 -4.28
N HIS A 40 4.23 -12.96 -3.55
CA HIS A 40 4.33 -13.42 -2.16
C HIS A 40 3.43 -12.63 -1.21
N VAL A 41 3.44 -11.29 -1.31
CA VAL A 41 2.57 -10.47 -0.44
C VAL A 41 1.10 -10.67 -0.77
N ILE A 42 0.78 -10.86 -2.06
CA ILE A 42 -0.59 -11.13 -2.51
C ILE A 42 -1.06 -12.46 -1.92
N SER A 43 -0.25 -13.51 -2.07
CA SER A 43 -0.55 -14.84 -1.52
C SER A 43 -0.72 -14.80 0.00
N TYR A 44 0.11 -14.04 0.71
CA TYR A 44 -0.03 -13.86 2.15
C TYR A 44 -1.34 -13.13 2.51
N TYR A 45 -1.63 -12.00 1.89
CA TYR A 45 -2.86 -11.25 2.14
C TYR A 45 -4.12 -12.09 1.86
N GLU A 46 -4.13 -12.86 0.77
CA GLU A 46 -5.22 -13.79 0.45
C GLU A 46 -5.32 -14.95 1.45
N SER A 47 -4.20 -15.42 2.01
CA SER A 47 -4.21 -16.43 3.07
C SER A 47 -4.81 -15.89 4.38
N VAL A 48 -4.52 -14.63 4.75
CA VAL A 48 -5.16 -13.94 5.87
C VAL A 48 -6.66 -13.83 5.62
N GLN A 49 -7.07 -13.38 4.43
CA GLN A 49 -8.48 -13.31 4.05
C GLN A 49 -9.20 -14.66 4.11
N LYS A 50 -8.52 -15.74 3.69
CA LYS A 50 -9.05 -17.10 3.78
C LYS A 50 -9.22 -17.57 5.23
N LYS A 51 -8.28 -17.20 6.11
CA LYS A 51 -8.26 -17.60 7.52
C LYS A 51 -9.22 -16.79 8.40
N MET A 52 -9.28 -15.48 8.16
CA MET A 52 -9.99 -14.49 8.98
C MET A 52 -11.32 -14.04 8.38
N GLY A 53 -11.55 -14.29 7.08
CA GLY A 53 -12.68 -13.75 6.32
C GLY A 53 -12.35 -12.43 5.63
N GLN A 54 -12.78 -12.26 4.38
CA GLN A 54 -12.46 -11.07 3.57
C GLN A 54 -12.97 -9.76 4.18
N LYS A 55 -14.24 -9.75 4.61
CA LYS A 55 -14.86 -8.56 5.23
C LYS A 55 -14.16 -8.20 6.55
N GLU A 56 -13.89 -9.20 7.38
CA GLU A 56 -13.19 -8.99 8.64
C GLU A 56 -11.76 -8.50 8.42
N THR A 57 -11.05 -9.06 7.44
CA THR A 57 -9.68 -8.65 7.11
C THR A 57 -9.62 -7.19 6.68
N SER A 58 -10.56 -6.70 5.87
CA SER A 58 -10.54 -5.30 5.38
C SER A 58 -10.79 -4.24 6.46
N GLU A 59 -11.25 -4.64 7.65
CA GLU A 59 -11.43 -3.75 8.82
C GLU A 59 -10.10 -3.43 9.53
N PHE A 60 -9.05 -4.23 9.31
CA PHE A 60 -7.77 -4.07 10.02
C PHE A 60 -6.51 -4.34 9.18
N VAL A 61 -6.62 -4.91 7.99
CA VAL A 61 -5.51 -5.10 7.04
C VAL A 61 -5.88 -4.49 5.69
N ARG A 62 -4.97 -3.70 5.12
CA ARG A 62 -5.04 -3.24 3.72
C ARG A 62 -3.77 -3.60 2.99
N LEU A 63 -3.89 -3.98 1.72
CA LEU A 63 -2.76 -4.20 0.81
C LEU A 63 -2.83 -3.18 -0.33
N TYR A 64 -1.74 -2.47 -0.59
CA TYR A 64 -1.57 -1.56 -1.72
C TYR A 64 -0.47 -2.04 -2.65
N MET A 65 -0.84 -2.44 -3.86
CA MET A 65 0.14 -2.77 -4.89
C MET A 65 0.53 -1.51 -5.66
N VAL A 66 1.82 -1.25 -5.83
CA VAL A 66 2.35 0.00 -6.38
C VAL A 66 2.87 -0.21 -7.81
N PRO A 67 2.11 0.21 -8.85
CA PRO A 67 2.51 -0.01 -10.25
C PRO A 67 3.78 0.73 -10.61
N GLY A 68 4.75 0.03 -11.19
CA GLY A 68 6.00 0.62 -11.67
C GLY A 68 7.01 0.98 -10.57
N MET A 69 6.70 0.69 -9.30
CA MET A 69 7.68 0.78 -8.21
C MET A 69 8.54 -0.48 -8.17
N GLN A 70 9.83 -0.29 -7.92
CA GLN A 70 10.81 -1.37 -7.73
C GLN A 70 10.86 -1.79 -6.25
N HIS A 71 12.02 -2.29 -5.79
CA HIS A 71 12.22 -2.71 -4.41
C HIS A 71 12.14 -1.52 -3.45
N CYS A 72 11.07 -1.47 -2.65
CA CYS A 72 10.71 -0.42 -1.66
C CYS A 72 10.48 1.01 -2.21
N ALA A 73 11.20 1.42 -3.26
CA ALA A 73 11.15 2.74 -3.85
C ALA A 73 11.61 2.70 -5.32
N GLY A 74 11.68 3.87 -5.97
CA GLY A 74 12.20 3.99 -7.33
C GLY A 74 11.28 3.38 -8.39
N GLY A 75 11.83 3.15 -9.58
CA GLY A 75 11.07 2.69 -10.74
C GLY A 75 10.34 3.81 -11.51
N ALA A 76 9.63 3.39 -12.57
CA ALA A 76 9.03 4.29 -13.56
C ALA A 76 7.70 4.91 -13.08
N GLY A 77 7.01 4.26 -12.15
CA GLY A 77 5.72 4.72 -11.63
C GLY A 77 5.84 5.72 -10.47
N PRO A 78 4.72 6.36 -10.09
CA PRO A 78 4.61 7.09 -8.83
C PRO A 78 4.95 6.19 -7.64
N ASN A 79 5.97 6.56 -6.88
CA ASN A 79 6.54 5.72 -5.82
C ASN A 79 6.87 6.49 -4.53
N ALA A 80 6.53 7.78 -4.44
CA ALA A 80 6.63 8.53 -3.19
C ALA A 80 5.26 8.64 -2.54
N PHE A 81 5.10 8.02 -1.38
CA PHE A 81 3.85 8.01 -0.60
C PHE A 81 4.09 7.83 0.90
N GLY A 82 5.18 8.40 1.44
CA GLY A 82 5.51 8.35 2.87
C GLY A 82 6.19 7.06 3.37
N GLN A 83 6.42 6.07 2.49
CA GLN A 83 6.88 4.74 2.89
C GLN A 83 8.34 4.65 3.35
N ALA A 84 9.14 5.68 3.09
CA ALA A 84 10.56 5.77 3.44
C ALA A 84 10.85 6.83 4.52
N GLY A 85 9.83 7.25 5.28
CA GLY A 85 9.99 8.23 6.37
C GLY A 85 10.24 9.67 5.91
N VAL A 86 10.09 9.95 4.61
CA VAL A 86 10.03 11.32 4.08
C VAL A 86 8.55 11.73 4.11
N PRO A 87 8.15 12.68 4.98
CA PRO A 87 6.76 13.10 5.08
C PRO A 87 6.23 13.55 3.73
N ALA A 88 5.19 12.87 3.27
CA ALA A 88 4.54 13.16 2.00
C ALA A 88 3.24 13.92 2.26
N GLY A 89 3.32 15.11 2.84
CA GLY A 89 2.16 15.98 3.01
C GLY A 89 1.16 15.48 4.05
N ASP A 90 -0.02 15.05 3.61
CA ASP A 90 -1.16 14.66 4.46
C ASP A 90 -1.40 13.14 4.46
N ALA A 91 -2.35 12.67 5.28
CA ALA A 91 -2.72 11.26 5.37
C ALA A 91 -3.28 10.64 4.06
N GLN A 92 -3.58 11.44 3.03
CA GLN A 92 -3.94 10.90 1.71
C GLN A 92 -2.68 10.66 0.86
N HIS A 93 -1.58 11.35 1.11
CA HIS A 93 -0.33 11.25 0.35
C HIS A 93 0.79 10.53 1.12
N ASP A 94 0.62 10.29 2.42
CA ASP A 94 1.58 9.65 3.30
C ASP A 94 0.97 8.43 4.00
N ILE A 95 1.53 7.24 3.73
CA ILE A 95 1.05 5.96 4.26
C ILE A 95 1.28 5.80 5.77
N ALA A 96 2.29 6.46 6.33
CA ALA A 96 2.53 6.44 7.77
C ALA A 96 1.48 7.31 8.47
N ALA A 97 1.25 8.53 7.98
CA ALA A 97 0.17 9.40 8.49
C ALA A 97 -1.21 8.77 8.28
N ALA A 98 -1.42 8.04 7.18
CA ALA A 98 -2.65 7.27 6.95
C ALA A 98 -2.85 6.16 7.98
N LEU A 99 -1.77 5.46 8.37
CA LEU A 99 -1.81 4.43 9.39
C LEU A 99 -2.11 5.04 10.77
N GLU A 100 -1.42 6.13 11.14
CA GLU A 100 -1.68 6.87 12.38
C GLU A 100 -3.14 7.28 12.47
N ARG A 101 -3.67 7.93 11.43
CA ARG A 101 -5.08 8.32 11.36
C ARG A 101 -6.04 7.13 11.46
N TRP A 102 -5.69 5.99 10.86
CA TRP A 102 -6.52 4.79 10.98
C TRP A 102 -6.53 4.23 12.40
N VAL A 103 -5.39 4.24 13.09
CA VAL A 103 -5.25 3.79 14.46
C VAL A 103 -5.98 4.71 15.43
N GLU A 104 -5.80 6.03 15.30
CA GLU A 104 -6.27 7.02 16.28
C GLU A 104 -7.71 7.47 16.05
N GLU A 105 -8.11 7.65 14.79
CA GLU A 105 -9.44 8.18 14.42
C GLU A 105 -10.39 7.11 13.87
N GLY A 106 -9.90 5.88 13.65
CA GLY A 106 -10.67 4.82 12.99
C GLY A 106 -10.90 5.07 11.50
N ALA A 107 -10.22 6.06 10.90
CA ALA A 107 -10.41 6.46 9.50
C ALA A 107 -9.51 5.65 8.56
N ALA A 108 -10.00 4.49 8.13
CA ALA A 108 -9.25 3.60 7.23
C ALA A 108 -9.00 4.24 5.84
N PRO A 109 -7.76 4.21 5.31
CA PRO A 109 -7.42 4.90 4.06
C PRO A 109 -8.11 4.26 2.87
N LYS A 110 -8.98 4.98 2.15
CA LYS A 110 -9.67 4.43 0.97
C LYS A 110 -8.75 4.26 -0.24
N GLU A 111 -7.75 5.13 -0.32
CA GLU A 111 -6.69 5.16 -1.33
C GLU A 111 -5.49 5.91 -0.73
N ILE A 112 -4.30 5.73 -1.30
CA ILE A 112 -3.10 6.52 -0.98
C ILE A 112 -2.58 7.13 -2.28
N ILE A 113 -2.43 8.44 -2.37
CA ILE A 113 -1.92 9.10 -3.56
C ILE A 113 -0.40 8.98 -3.59
N ALA A 114 0.10 8.20 -4.56
CA ALA A 114 1.51 8.11 -4.84
C ALA A 114 1.95 9.18 -5.85
N THR A 115 3.15 9.72 -5.64
CA THR A 115 3.74 10.78 -6.44
C THR A 115 5.00 10.31 -7.17
N LYS A 116 5.14 10.72 -8.43
CA LYS A 116 6.39 10.71 -9.18
C LYS A 116 6.90 12.14 -9.26
N PHE A 117 8.09 12.39 -8.74
CA PHE A 117 8.77 13.68 -8.91
C PHE A 117 9.54 13.73 -10.23
N LYS A 118 9.84 14.94 -10.71
CA LYS A 118 10.60 15.14 -11.96
C LYS A 118 12.03 14.61 -11.87
N SER A 119 12.62 14.64 -10.68
CA SER A 119 13.97 14.12 -10.43
C SER A 119 14.02 13.24 -9.18
N GLY A 120 14.22 11.93 -9.38
CA GLY A 120 14.37 10.96 -8.29
C GLY A 120 13.27 11.05 -7.24
N ALA A 121 13.68 11.12 -5.97
CA ALA A 121 12.81 11.33 -4.80
C ALA A 121 12.76 12.81 -4.35
N ASN A 122 13.31 13.74 -5.15
CA ASN A 122 13.41 15.14 -4.76
C ASN A 122 12.06 15.86 -4.97
N SER A 123 11.35 16.12 -3.88
CA SER A 123 10.07 16.84 -3.90
C SER A 123 10.19 18.28 -4.44
N ALA A 124 11.33 18.95 -4.23
CA ALA A 124 11.58 20.30 -4.75
C ALA A 124 11.72 20.34 -6.29
N SER A 125 11.91 19.19 -6.95
CA SER A 125 11.91 19.12 -8.42
C SER A 125 10.51 19.28 -9.04
N GLY A 126 9.47 19.27 -8.21
CA GLY A 126 8.08 19.35 -8.63
C GLY A 126 7.51 17.98 -9.01
N VAL A 127 6.18 17.94 -9.06
CA VAL A 127 5.42 16.73 -9.40
C VAL A 127 5.43 16.52 -10.91
N LEU A 128 5.72 15.28 -11.32
CA LEU A 128 5.58 14.81 -12.70
C LEU A 128 4.23 14.12 -12.92
N ARG A 129 3.82 13.25 -11.99
CA ARG A 129 2.58 12.49 -12.07
C ARG A 129 2.13 12.03 -10.69
N THR A 130 0.82 11.95 -10.47
CA THR A 130 0.21 11.30 -9.31
C THR A 130 -0.72 10.15 -9.73
N ARG A 131 -0.88 9.13 -8.89
CA ARG A 131 -1.89 8.07 -9.04
C ARG A 131 -2.41 7.60 -7.68
N PRO A 132 -3.72 7.30 -7.55
CA PRO A 132 -4.22 6.66 -6.36
C PRO A 132 -3.76 5.19 -6.34
N LEU A 133 -3.20 4.77 -5.21
CA LEU A 133 -2.99 3.38 -4.85
C LEU A 133 -4.29 2.86 -4.26
N CYS A 134 -4.82 1.82 -4.89
CA CYS A 134 -6.10 1.24 -4.53
C CYS A 134 -5.91 0.04 -3.60
N PRO A 135 -6.83 -0.18 -2.65
CA PRO A 135 -6.79 -1.36 -1.80
C PRO A 135 -7.04 -2.60 -2.66
N TYR A 136 -6.11 -3.54 -2.64
CA TYR A 136 -6.20 -4.81 -3.38
C TYR A 136 -7.52 -5.54 -3.06
N PRO A 137 -8.22 -6.08 -4.08
CA PRO A 137 -7.81 -6.26 -5.47
C PRO A 137 -8.18 -5.11 -6.43
N GLN A 138 -8.65 -3.97 -5.93
CA GLN A 138 -9.04 -2.84 -6.79
C GLN A 138 -7.83 -2.26 -7.53
N THR A 139 -8.10 -1.66 -8.68
CA THR A 139 -7.09 -0.98 -9.49
C THR A 139 -7.51 0.44 -9.84
N ALA A 140 -6.53 1.31 -10.12
CA ALA A 140 -6.80 2.68 -10.53
C ALA A 140 -7.26 2.71 -12.00
N SER A 141 -8.54 3.03 -12.22
CA SER A 141 -9.12 3.21 -13.56
C SER A 141 -9.22 4.70 -13.88
N TYR A 142 -8.78 5.09 -15.07
CA TYR A 142 -9.01 6.45 -15.57
C TYR A 142 -10.51 6.70 -15.76
N LYS A 143 -10.98 7.90 -15.40
CA LYS A 143 -12.40 8.31 -15.52
C LYS A 143 -12.80 8.66 -16.96
N GLY A 144 -11.83 8.84 -17.86
CA GLY A 144 -12.06 9.12 -19.29
C GLY A 144 -11.85 10.58 -19.69
N SER A 145 -11.68 11.49 -18.73
CA SER A 145 -11.44 12.92 -18.96
C SER A 145 -10.45 13.50 -17.95
N GLY A 146 -9.83 14.63 -18.31
CA GLY A 146 -8.78 15.29 -17.52
C GLY A 146 -7.36 14.85 -17.89
N SER A 147 -6.38 15.30 -17.09
CA SER A 147 -4.99 14.86 -17.29
C SER A 147 -4.78 13.46 -16.72
N THR A 148 -4.08 12.60 -17.45
CA THR A 148 -3.65 11.28 -16.93
C THR A 148 -2.48 11.39 -15.94
N ASP A 149 -1.90 12.58 -15.78
CA ASP A 149 -0.87 12.85 -14.78
C ASP A 149 -1.45 13.22 -13.40
N ASP A 150 -2.77 13.35 -13.29
CA ASP A 150 -3.47 13.78 -12.09
C ASP A 150 -4.35 12.65 -11.51
N ALA A 151 -4.07 12.27 -10.26
CA ALA A 151 -4.78 11.25 -9.50
C ALA A 151 -6.29 11.53 -9.38
N ALA A 152 -6.72 12.79 -9.38
CA ALA A 152 -8.14 13.16 -9.28
C ALA A 152 -8.97 12.63 -10.46
N ASN A 153 -8.32 12.33 -11.59
CA ASN A 153 -8.97 11.78 -12.79
C ASN A 153 -9.01 10.25 -12.80
N PHE A 154 -8.68 9.59 -11.68
CA PHE A 154 -8.75 8.15 -11.49
C PHE A 154 -9.76 7.77 -10.40
N VAL A 155 -10.21 6.53 -10.43
CA VAL A 155 -11.07 5.92 -9.41
C VAL A 155 -10.62 4.50 -9.15
N CYS A 156 -10.62 4.10 -7.89
CA CYS A 156 -10.40 2.71 -7.50
C CYS A 156 -11.67 1.89 -7.76
N LYS A 157 -11.56 0.83 -8.56
CA LYS A 157 -12.63 -0.13 -8.83
C LYS A 157 -12.09 -1.51 -9.18
#